data_AF-A0A0M3J239-F1
#
_entry.id   AF-A0A0M3J239-F1
#
_cell.length_a   1.000
_cell.length_b   1.000
_cell.length_c   1.000
_cell.angle_alpha   90.00
_cell.angle_beta   90.00
_cell.angle_gamma   90.00
#
_symmetry.space_group_name_H-M   'P 1'
#
loop_
_entity.id
_entity.type
_entity.pdbx_description
1 polymer ?
#
loop_
_entity_poly.entity_id
_entity_poly.type
_entity_poly.pdbx_seq_one_letter_code
_entity_poly.pdbx_strand_id
1 'polypeptide(L)'
;MQSLKHYLHNLRTTKDLVSTLLKPHLAARGQRKIVIDYSSPNIAKRFHIGNLRSTLIGRFLDSLYRQCGDDVTSVNYLGDWGSQFAILAAYWPNIRPSDECSTFILQVWRRCTDLDKIKLLTNCYVEANHMAQDNEQFRSDVRKIFAEMENALILGNFENDQLKFWNEVRDISVRHLEDFYRLLRIKFDRISNESDFVKHSQQIVNTFLDRQIAQQSADGMIIVKDPQIEGYATVRKSDGSSLYLSRCD
;
A
#
# COMPACT_ATOMS: atom_id res chain seq x y z
N MET A 1 18.24 -36.24 -39.69
CA MET A 1 16.87 -35.81 -40.07
C MET A 1 15.80 -36.09 -39.01
N GLN A 2 15.93 -37.09 -38.13
CA GLN A 2 14.97 -37.36 -37.04
C GLN A 2 14.84 -36.21 -36.02
N SER A 3 15.84 -35.32 -35.87
CA SER A 3 15.81 -34.22 -34.90
C SER A 3 14.90 -33.06 -35.29
N LEU A 4 14.82 -32.68 -36.57
CA LEU A 4 14.01 -31.52 -37.00
C LEU A 4 12.50 -31.80 -36.92
N LYS A 5 12.08 -33.00 -37.34
CA LYS A 5 10.67 -33.43 -37.24
C LYS A 5 10.21 -33.47 -35.78
N HIS A 6 11.05 -33.98 -34.87
CA HIS A 6 10.76 -33.99 -33.43
C HIS A 6 10.71 -32.58 -32.85
N TYR A 7 11.66 -31.72 -33.23
CA TYR A 7 11.71 -30.33 -32.77
C TYR A 7 10.47 -29.53 -33.23
N LEU A 8 10.09 -29.64 -34.51
CA LEU A 8 8.89 -29.00 -35.05
C LEU A 8 7.61 -29.56 -34.44
N HIS A 9 7.56 -30.87 -34.16
CA HIS A 9 6.43 -31.47 -33.46
C HIS A 9 6.29 -30.89 -32.04
N ASN A 10 7.39 -30.82 -31.29
CA ASN A 10 7.41 -30.24 -29.93
C ASN A 10 7.03 -28.75 -29.94
N LEU A 11 7.50 -27.96 -30.92
CA LEU A 11 7.08 -26.56 -31.08
C LEU A 11 5.59 -26.43 -31.41
N ARG A 12 5.02 -27.37 -32.18
CA ARG A 12 3.60 -27.34 -32.54
C ARG A 12 2.68 -27.76 -31.38
N THR A 13 3.16 -28.64 -30.50
CA THR A 13 2.33 -29.22 -29.42
C THR A 13 2.56 -28.58 -28.06
N THR A 14 3.59 -27.73 -27.92
CA THR A 14 3.85 -27.03 -26.67
C THR A 14 2.75 -26.03 -26.34
N LYS A 15 2.41 -25.93 -25.05
CA LYS A 15 1.44 -24.94 -24.53
C LYS A 15 2.02 -23.53 -24.48
N ASP A 16 3.35 -23.41 -24.44
CA ASP A 16 4.07 -22.13 -24.37
C ASP A 16 5.25 -22.16 -25.36
N LEU A 17 4.98 -21.62 -26.55
CA LEU A 17 5.94 -21.56 -27.66
C LEU A 17 7.17 -20.72 -27.29
N VAL A 18 6.96 -19.58 -26.60
CA VAL A 18 8.02 -18.63 -26.26
C VAL A 18 8.97 -19.25 -25.25
N SER A 19 8.44 -19.82 -24.17
CA SER A 19 9.28 -20.52 -23.18
C SER A 19 10.06 -21.67 -23.82
N THR A 20 9.43 -22.44 -24.71
CA THR A 20 10.07 -23.57 -25.41
C THR A 20 11.22 -23.11 -26.31
N LEU A 21 11.04 -21.99 -27.03
CA LEU A 21 12.08 -21.40 -27.88
C LEU A 21 13.24 -20.80 -27.08
N LEU A 22 12.94 -20.17 -25.94
CA LEU A 22 13.95 -19.49 -25.12
C LEU A 22 14.69 -20.45 -24.18
N LYS A 23 14.12 -21.63 -23.86
CA LYS A 23 14.68 -22.60 -22.92
C LYS A 23 16.17 -22.92 -23.14
N PRO A 24 16.68 -23.17 -24.36
CA PRO A 24 18.10 -23.44 -24.59
C PRO A 24 19.00 -22.23 -24.28
N HIS A 25 18.50 -21.01 -24.51
CA HIS A 25 19.22 -19.77 -24.24
C HIS A 25 19.19 -19.37 -22.76
N LEU A 26 18.18 -19.83 -22.03
CA LEU A 26 17.96 -19.49 -20.63
C LEU A 26 18.46 -20.56 -19.65
N ALA A 27 18.59 -21.82 -20.10
CA ALA A 27 19.06 -22.94 -19.28
C ALA A 27 20.44 -22.69 -18.66
N ALA A 28 21.30 -21.91 -19.33
CA ALA A 28 22.62 -21.54 -18.82
C ALA A 28 22.58 -20.51 -17.66
N ARG A 29 21.46 -19.78 -17.48
CA ARG A 29 21.33 -18.71 -16.48
C ARG A 29 20.90 -19.22 -15.09
N GLY A 30 20.33 -20.43 -15.02
CA GLY A 30 19.70 -20.95 -13.81
C GLY A 30 18.40 -20.25 -13.45
N GLN A 31 17.59 -20.88 -12.60
CA GLN A 31 16.34 -20.31 -12.07
C GLN A 31 16.66 -19.35 -10.93
N ARG A 32 16.18 -18.10 -11.02
CA ARG A 32 16.32 -17.10 -9.96
C ARG A 32 15.02 -16.97 -9.18
N LYS A 33 15.13 -16.57 -7.91
CA LYS A 33 14.00 -16.13 -7.09
C LYS A 33 13.90 -14.61 -7.18
N ILE A 34 12.77 -14.10 -7.65
CA ILE A 34 12.58 -12.67 -7.92
C ILE A 34 11.29 -12.20 -7.25
N VAL A 35 11.40 -11.18 -6.42
CA VAL A 35 10.24 -10.45 -5.90
C VAL A 35 10.08 -9.18 -6.73
N ILE A 36 8.86 -8.92 -7.20
CA ILE A 36 8.54 -7.70 -7.96
C ILE A 36 7.36 -7.03 -7.27
N ASP A 37 7.62 -5.92 -6.57
CA ASP A 37 6.59 -5.03 -6.05
C ASP A 37 6.20 -4.00 -7.12
N TYR A 38 4.92 -3.93 -7.44
CA TYR A 38 4.40 -2.99 -8.42
C TYR A 38 2.94 -2.64 -8.18
N SER A 39 2.48 -1.60 -8.89
CA SER A 39 1.17 -0.96 -8.69
C SER A 39 1.12 -0.13 -7.39
N SER A 40 1.19 -0.79 -6.25
CA SER A 40 1.37 -0.24 -4.89
C SER A 40 0.63 1.09 -4.64
N PRO A 41 -0.68 1.21 -4.97
CA PRO A 41 -1.39 2.47 -4.85
C PRO A 41 -1.68 2.83 -3.39
N ASN A 42 -1.74 4.12 -3.11
CA ASN A 42 -2.41 4.61 -1.90
C ASN A 42 -3.92 4.41 -2.02
N ILE A 43 -4.53 3.81 -1.00
CA ILE A 43 -5.99 3.63 -0.97
C ILE A 43 -6.69 4.91 -0.47
N ALA A 44 -8.03 4.94 -0.51
CA ALA A 44 -8.84 6.14 -0.26
C ALA A 44 -8.55 7.33 -1.20
N LYS A 45 -7.77 7.12 -2.26
CA LYS A 45 -7.50 8.07 -3.33
C LYS A 45 -7.84 7.43 -4.67
N ARG A 46 -8.16 8.25 -5.66
CA ARG A 46 -8.38 7.77 -7.02
C ARG A 46 -7.09 7.17 -7.59
N PHE A 47 -7.22 5.99 -8.20
CA PHE A 47 -6.15 5.40 -8.98
C PHE A 47 -5.80 6.32 -10.16
N HIS A 48 -4.54 6.73 -10.27
CA HIS A 48 -4.08 7.69 -11.28
C HIS A 48 -3.04 7.09 -12.24
N ILE A 49 -2.71 7.84 -13.29
CA ILE A 49 -1.80 7.40 -14.37
C ILE A 49 -0.43 6.95 -13.86
N GLY A 50 0.08 7.57 -12.77
CA GLY A 50 1.32 7.15 -12.11
C GLY A 50 1.27 5.71 -11.60
N ASN A 51 0.17 5.30 -10.96
CA ASN A 51 0.00 3.92 -10.49
C ASN A 51 -0.12 2.99 -11.69
N LEU A 52 -0.92 3.35 -12.71
CA LEU A 52 -1.07 2.56 -13.93
C LEU A 52 0.27 2.24 -14.60
N ARG A 53 1.18 3.22 -14.67
CA ARG A 53 2.51 3.02 -15.24
C ARG A 53 3.30 1.95 -14.49
N SER A 54 3.36 2.04 -13.15
CA SER A 54 3.97 1.01 -12.30
C SER A 54 3.31 -0.34 -12.53
N THR A 55 1.97 -0.35 -12.56
CA THR A 55 1.16 -1.55 -12.79
C THR A 55 1.52 -2.28 -14.09
N LEU A 56 1.56 -1.56 -15.21
CA LEU A 56 1.81 -2.15 -16.52
C LEU A 56 3.27 -2.59 -16.70
N ILE A 57 4.23 -1.78 -16.25
CA ILE A 57 5.66 -2.13 -16.33
C ILE A 57 5.96 -3.33 -15.44
N GLY A 58 5.49 -3.32 -14.19
CA GLY A 58 5.68 -4.41 -13.26
C GLY A 58 5.05 -5.70 -13.76
N ARG A 59 3.82 -5.65 -14.29
CA ARG A 59 3.16 -6.81 -14.90
C ARG A 59 3.93 -7.36 -16.11
N PHE A 60 4.49 -6.49 -16.94
CA PHE A 60 5.32 -6.90 -18.07
C PHE A 60 6.57 -7.65 -17.58
N LEU A 61 7.27 -7.11 -16.59
CA LEU A 61 8.47 -7.74 -16.01
C LEU A 61 8.13 -9.07 -15.33
N ASP A 62 7.05 -9.13 -14.55
CA ASP A 62 6.53 -10.37 -13.95
C ASP A 62 6.26 -11.44 -15.01
N SER A 63 5.54 -11.09 -16.08
CA SER A 63 5.29 -12.03 -17.18
C SER A 63 6.57 -12.47 -17.87
N LEU A 64 7.50 -11.54 -18.12
CA LEU A 64 8.76 -11.81 -18.81
C LEU A 64 9.62 -12.78 -18.01
N TYR A 65 9.85 -12.50 -16.72
CA TYR A 65 10.71 -13.34 -15.89
C TYR A 65 10.11 -14.74 -15.67
N ARG A 66 8.78 -14.85 -15.52
CA ARG A 66 8.10 -16.16 -15.49
C ARG A 66 8.26 -16.93 -16.80
N GLN A 67 8.09 -16.28 -17.95
CA GLN A 67 8.32 -16.91 -19.26
C GLN A 67 9.79 -17.34 -19.43
N CYS A 68 10.72 -16.61 -18.80
CA CYS A 68 12.12 -16.99 -18.73
C CYS A 68 12.41 -18.16 -17.76
N GLY A 69 11.41 -18.67 -17.03
CA GLY A 69 11.55 -19.77 -16.09
C GLY A 69 12.05 -19.39 -14.69
N ASP A 70 12.07 -18.10 -14.34
CA ASP A 70 12.35 -17.66 -12.97
C ASP A 70 11.17 -17.98 -12.02
N ASP A 71 11.48 -18.16 -10.73
CA ASP A 71 10.50 -18.23 -9.64
C ASP A 71 10.16 -16.81 -9.20
N VAL A 72 9.03 -16.29 -9.67
CA VAL A 72 8.62 -14.90 -9.44
C VAL A 72 7.51 -14.83 -8.38
N THR A 73 7.66 -13.92 -7.43
CA THR A 73 6.60 -13.50 -6.50
C THR A 73 6.23 -12.04 -6.77
N SER A 74 5.03 -11.83 -7.29
CA SER A 74 4.45 -10.50 -7.52
C SER A 74 3.76 -9.99 -6.26
N VAL A 75 4.14 -8.78 -5.83
CA VAL A 75 3.60 -8.13 -4.64
C VAL A 75 2.89 -6.84 -5.04
N ASN A 76 1.74 -6.60 -4.42
CA ASN A 76 1.06 -5.31 -4.47
C ASN A 76 1.02 -4.75 -3.05
N TYR A 77 1.96 -3.88 -2.73
CA TYR A 77 2.10 -3.27 -1.40
C TYR A 77 1.22 -2.02 -1.29
N LEU A 78 0.04 -2.16 -0.70
CA LEU A 78 -0.97 -1.10 -0.62
C LEU A 78 -0.64 -0.07 0.45
N GLY A 79 -0.69 1.20 0.06
CA GLY A 79 -0.56 2.34 0.98
C GLY A 79 -1.86 2.57 1.74
N ASP A 80 -2.11 1.75 2.75
CA ASP A 80 -3.33 1.77 3.58
C ASP A 80 -3.15 2.37 4.97
N TRP A 81 -1.97 2.91 5.28
CA TRP A 81 -1.72 3.53 6.59
C TRP A 81 -1.02 4.88 6.47
N GLY A 82 -1.47 5.87 7.24
CA GLY A 82 -0.87 7.21 7.23
C GLY A 82 -1.79 8.32 7.72
N SER A 83 -1.24 9.53 7.84
CA SER A 83 -1.96 10.69 8.38
C SER A 83 -3.18 11.09 7.57
N GLN A 84 -3.25 10.70 6.29
CA GLN A 84 -4.44 10.93 5.45
C GLN A 84 -5.71 10.30 6.04
N PHE A 85 -5.59 9.15 6.71
CA PHE A 85 -6.75 8.50 7.34
C PHE A 85 -7.16 9.21 8.62
N ALA A 86 -6.19 9.75 9.38
CA ALA A 86 -6.50 10.58 10.55
C ALA A 86 -7.16 11.90 10.15
N ILE A 87 -6.73 12.53 9.05
CA ILE A 87 -7.38 13.72 8.48
C ILE A 87 -8.83 13.41 8.10
N LEU A 88 -9.04 12.29 7.40
CA LEU A 88 -10.38 11.84 7.04
C LEU A 88 -11.22 11.52 8.27
N ALA A 89 -10.68 10.79 9.26
CA ALA A 89 -11.39 10.44 10.48
C ALA A 89 -11.74 11.67 11.33
N ALA A 90 -10.87 12.70 11.36
CA ALA A 90 -11.13 13.96 12.04
C ALA A 90 -12.25 14.78 11.36
N TYR A 91 -12.29 14.74 10.02
CA TYR A 91 -13.25 15.52 9.24
C TYR A 91 -14.58 14.81 9.02
N TRP A 92 -14.60 13.48 9.00
CA TRP A 92 -15.78 12.68 8.70
C TRP A 92 -16.99 12.98 9.60
N PRO A 93 -16.86 13.22 10.92
CA PRO A 93 -17.98 13.62 11.78
C PRO A 93 -18.67 14.93 11.37
N ASN A 94 -17.97 15.83 10.68
CA ASN A 94 -18.58 17.08 10.18
C ASN A 94 -19.48 16.82 8.95
N ILE A 95 -19.27 15.70 8.26
CA ILE A 95 -20.04 15.28 7.09
C ILE A 95 -21.08 14.22 7.45
N ARG A 96 -20.78 13.35 8.41
CA ARG A 96 -21.65 12.31 8.94
C ARG A 96 -22.57 12.92 10.00
N PRO A 97 -23.87 13.11 9.73
CA PRO A 97 -24.78 13.69 10.71
C PRO A 97 -24.98 12.73 11.88
N SER A 98 -25.15 13.25 13.09
CA SER A 98 -25.40 12.48 14.31
C SER A 98 -26.71 11.65 14.22
N ASP A 99 -26.75 10.55 14.97
CA ASP A 99 -27.73 9.45 14.88
C ASP A 99 -29.21 9.82 15.06
N GLU A 100 -29.57 11.06 15.41
CA GLU A 100 -30.98 11.48 15.49
C GLU A 100 -31.59 11.82 14.13
N CYS A 101 -30.76 12.01 13.10
CA CYS A 101 -31.25 12.32 11.77
C CYS A 101 -30.84 11.22 10.80
N SER A 102 -31.82 10.40 10.41
CA SER A 102 -31.76 9.47 9.27
C SER A 102 -31.49 10.25 7.98
N THR A 103 -30.26 10.74 7.83
CA THR A 103 -29.95 11.77 6.86
C THR A 103 -29.82 11.15 5.47
N PHE A 104 -30.36 11.88 4.50
CA PHE A 104 -30.24 11.61 3.07
C PHE A 104 -28.81 11.18 2.68
N ILE A 105 -27.77 11.76 3.29
CA ILE A 105 -26.36 11.44 3.05
C ILE A 105 -26.03 9.97 3.37
N LEU A 106 -26.52 9.40 4.48
CA LEU A 106 -26.31 7.98 4.80
C LEU A 106 -27.06 7.06 3.84
N GLN A 107 -28.26 7.46 3.42
CA GLN A 107 -29.03 6.71 2.40
C GLN A 107 -28.35 6.77 1.03
N VAL A 108 -27.80 7.92 0.66
CA VAL A 108 -27.01 8.11 -0.57
C VAL A 108 -25.73 7.30 -0.49
N TRP A 109 -24.98 7.37 0.62
CA TRP A 109 -23.77 6.57 0.85
C TRP A 109 -24.03 5.07 0.66
N ARG A 110 -25.13 4.56 1.23
CA ARG A 110 -25.52 3.14 1.07
C ARG A 110 -25.89 2.76 -0.37
N ARG A 111 -26.34 3.71 -1.20
CA ARG A 111 -26.74 3.49 -2.60
C ARG A 111 -25.64 3.80 -3.62
N CYS A 112 -24.57 4.50 -3.20
CA CYS A 112 -23.44 4.85 -4.05
C CYS A 112 -22.58 3.64 -4.41
N THR A 113 -22.02 3.67 -5.62
CA THR A 113 -20.98 2.71 -6.03
C THR A 113 -19.68 2.96 -5.25
N ASP A 114 -18.79 1.98 -5.19
CA ASP A 114 -17.50 2.16 -4.52
C ASP A 114 -16.68 3.30 -5.14
N LEU A 115 -16.77 3.50 -6.45
CA LEU A 115 -16.12 4.61 -7.14
C LEU A 115 -16.67 5.97 -6.66
N ASP A 116 -17.98 6.09 -6.46
CA ASP A 116 -18.60 7.33 -5.97
C ASP A 116 -18.20 7.61 -4.52
N LYS A 117 -18.13 6.57 -3.69
CA LYS A 117 -17.62 6.67 -2.31
C LYS A 117 -16.16 7.13 -2.28
N ILE A 118 -15.30 6.57 -3.13
CA ILE A 118 -13.88 6.97 -3.23
C ILE A 118 -13.76 8.43 -3.70
N LYS A 119 -14.60 8.88 -4.64
CA LYS A 119 -14.64 10.29 -5.06
C LYS A 119 -15.03 11.21 -3.91
N LEU A 120 -16.06 10.85 -3.14
CA LEU A 120 -16.47 11.62 -1.96
C LEU A 120 -15.33 11.69 -0.94
N LEU A 121 -14.73 10.56 -0.57
CA LEU A 121 -13.60 10.50 0.36
C LEU A 121 -12.41 11.34 -0.13
N THR A 122 -12.11 11.31 -1.44
CA THR A 122 -11.07 12.15 -2.03
C THR A 122 -11.39 13.64 -1.85
N ASN A 123 -12.64 14.05 -2.07
CA ASN A 123 -13.05 15.44 -1.88
C ASN A 123 -13.00 15.83 -0.39
N CYS A 124 -13.48 14.98 0.51
CA CYS A 124 -13.39 15.19 1.95
C CYS A 124 -11.94 15.41 2.39
N TYR A 125 -11.01 14.61 1.87
CA TYR A 125 -9.59 14.78 2.15
C TYR A 125 -9.07 16.14 1.66
N VAL A 126 -9.42 16.59 0.46
CA VAL A 126 -8.98 17.88 -0.07
C VAL A 126 -9.48 19.03 0.81
N GLU A 127 -10.77 19.05 1.14
CA GLU A 127 -11.37 20.07 2.01
C GLU A 127 -10.74 20.07 3.41
N ALA A 128 -10.56 18.88 4.00
CA ALA A 128 -9.94 18.73 5.31
C ALA A 128 -8.48 19.21 5.32
N ASN A 129 -7.72 18.99 4.24
CA ASN A 129 -6.36 19.54 4.15
C ASN A 129 -6.37 21.06 4.04
N HIS A 130 -7.32 21.63 3.29
CA HIS A 130 -7.45 23.08 3.21
C HIS A 130 -7.76 23.68 4.59
N MET A 131 -8.67 23.05 5.35
CA MET A 131 -8.96 23.41 6.73
C MET A 131 -7.72 23.29 7.64
N ALA A 132 -6.88 22.26 7.43
CA ALA A 132 -5.66 22.06 8.20
C ALA A 132 -4.56 23.11 7.95
N GLN A 133 -4.60 23.84 6.83
CA GLN A 133 -3.64 24.92 6.57
C GLN A 133 -3.89 26.12 7.50
N ASP A 134 -5.15 26.44 7.72
CA ASP A 134 -5.56 27.65 8.45
C ASP A 134 -5.93 27.38 9.92
N ASN A 135 -6.15 26.12 10.30
CA ASN A 135 -6.60 25.75 11.65
C ASN A 135 -5.56 24.89 12.40
N GLU A 136 -4.82 25.52 13.31
CA GLU A 136 -3.82 24.84 14.13
C GLU A 136 -4.42 23.82 15.10
N GLN A 137 -5.62 24.10 15.63
CA GLN A 137 -6.33 23.16 16.50
C GLN A 137 -6.66 21.88 15.73
N PHE A 138 -7.18 22.00 14.52
CA PHE A 138 -7.48 20.85 13.66
C PHE A 138 -6.23 20.03 13.35
N ARG A 139 -5.08 20.67 13.09
CA ARG A 139 -3.80 19.94 12.92
C ARG A 139 -3.41 19.17 14.17
N SER A 140 -3.61 19.75 15.35
CA SER A 140 -3.34 19.09 16.62
C SER A 140 -4.25 17.87 16.83
N ASP A 141 -5.54 18.03 16.53
CA ASP A 141 -6.53 16.95 16.65
C ASP A 141 -6.21 15.79 15.69
N VAL A 142 -5.81 16.09 14.45
CA VAL A 142 -5.36 15.08 13.48
C VAL A 142 -4.16 14.29 13.98
N ARG A 143 -3.16 14.97 14.57
CA ARG A 143 -1.97 14.28 15.14
C ARG A 143 -2.38 13.36 16.28
N LYS A 144 -3.26 13.84 17.16
CA LYS A 144 -3.77 13.05 18.29
C LYS A 144 -4.55 11.83 17.80
N ILE A 145 -5.47 12.00 16.85
CA ILE A 145 -6.24 10.91 16.24
C ILE A 145 -5.31 9.90 15.59
N PHE A 146 -4.27 10.33 14.87
CA PHE A 146 -3.32 9.41 14.25
C PHE A 146 -2.57 8.56 15.28
N ALA A 147 -2.10 9.17 16.37
CA ALA A 147 -1.44 8.46 17.46
C ALA A 147 -2.40 7.47 18.16
N GLU A 148 -3.67 7.86 18.37
CA GLU A 148 -4.70 6.97 18.94
C GLU A 148 -5.00 5.79 18.02
N MET A 149 -5.15 6.03 16.71
CA MET A 149 -5.34 4.97 15.71
C MET A 149 -4.17 4.00 15.68
N GLU A 150 -2.93 4.50 15.69
CA GLU A 150 -1.73 3.65 15.67
C GLU A 150 -1.61 2.79 16.93
N ASN A 151 -1.86 3.37 18.10
CA ASN A 151 -1.89 2.62 19.36
C ASN A 151 -3.00 1.56 19.37
N ALA A 152 -4.21 1.92 18.91
CA ALA A 152 -5.32 0.97 18.82
C ALA A 152 -5.01 -0.19 17.86
N LEU A 153 -4.34 0.09 16.73
CA LEU A 153 -3.94 -0.95 15.76
C LEU A 153 -2.92 -1.90 16.38
N ILE A 154 -1.90 -1.38 17.07
CA ILE A 154 -0.85 -2.18 17.73
C ILE A 154 -1.44 -3.10 18.81
N LEU A 155 -2.41 -2.59 19.58
CA LEU A 155 -3.12 -3.34 20.62
C LEU A 155 -4.18 -4.31 20.06
N GLY A 156 -4.50 -4.22 18.76
CA GLY A 156 -5.58 -5.01 18.14
C GLY A 156 -6.98 -4.57 18.57
N ASN A 157 -7.15 -3.32 19.00
CA ASN A 157 -8.42 -2.77 19.42
C ASN A 157 -9.24 -2.25 18.23
N PHE A 158 -9.79 -3.16 17.44
CA PHE A 158 -10.64 -2.83 16.29
C PHE A 158 -12.02 -2.30 16.66
N GLU A 159 -12.36 -2.21 17.96
CA GLU A 159 -13.59 -1.57 18.43
C GLU A 159 -13.53 -0.03 18.38
N ASN A 160 -12.33 0.53 18.22
CA ASN A 160 -12.11 1.97 18.05
C ASN A 160 -12.84 2.50 16.80
N ASP A 161 -13.62 3.57 16.96
CA ASP A 161 -14.46 4.12 15.88
C ASP A 161 -13.64 4.63 14.68
N GLN A 162 -12.47 5.22 14.92
CA GLN A 162 -11.59 5.68 13.85
C GLN A 162 -10.99 4.50 13.05
N LEU A 163 -10.66 3.39 13.72
CA LEU A 163 -10.23 2.16 13.06
C LEU A 163 -11.36 1.48 12.29
N LYS A 164 -12.59 1.47 12.81
CA LYS A 164 -13.76 0.96 12.09
C LYS A 164 -13.99 1.73 10.80
N PHE A 165 -13.94 3.06 10.87
CA PHE A 165 -14.04 3.92 9.69
C PHE A 165 -12.89 3.67 8.71
N TRP A 166 -11.64 3.60 9.20
CA TRP A 166 -10.50 3.25 8.37
C TRP A 166 -10.67 1.92 7.65
N ASN A 167 -11.14 0.88 8.34
CA ASN A 167 -11.34 -0.44 7.74
C ASN A 167 -12.45 -0.41 6.68
N GLU A 168 -13.55 0.33 6.91
CA GLU A 168 -14.60 0.53 5.88
C GLU A 168 -14.03 1.20 4.62
N VAL A 169 -13.25 2.28 4.80
CA VAL A 169 -12.57 3.00 3.70
C VAL A 169 -11.61 2.07 2.95
N ARG A 170 -10.91 1.20 3.70
CA ARG A 170 -10.00 0.21 3.14
C ARG A 170 -10.74 -0.81 2.29
N ASP A 171 -11.81 -1.41 2.82
CA ASP A 171 -12.60 -2.42 2.12
C ASP A 171 -13.23 -1.88 0.82
N ILE A 172 -13.73 -0.64 0.84
CA ILE A 172 -14.26 0.03 -0.36
C ILE A 172 -13.15 0.19 -1.42
N SER A 173 -11.97 0.64 -0.98
CA SER A 173 -10.86 0.90 -1.89
C SER A 173 -10.28 -0.38 -2.49
N VAL A 174 -10.13 -1.43 -1.68
CA VAL A 174 -9.62 -2.74 -2.12
C VAL A 174 -10.57 -3.36 -3.12
N ARG A 175 -11.89 -3.39 -2.86
CA ARG A 175 -12.88 -3.92 -3.82
C ARG A 175 -12.84 -3.19 -5.16
N HIS A 176 -12.73 -1.87 -5.13
CA HIS A 176 -12.60 -1.08 -6.37
C HIS A 176 -11.31 -1.41 -7.14
N LEU A 177 -10.18 -1.56 -6.45
CA LEU A 177 -8.90 -1.92 -7.06
C LEU A 177 -8.93 -3.34 -7.63
N GLU A 178 -9.55 -4.30 -6.95
CA GLU A 178 -9.71 -5.67 -7.44
C GLU A 178 -10.49 -5.72 -8.75
N ASP A 179 -11.59 -4.97 -8.86
CA ASP A 179 -12.34 -4.85 -10.11
C ASP A 179 -11.51 -4.22 -11.23
N PHE A 180 -10.71 -3.20 -10.90
CA PHE A 180 -9.79 -2.58 -11.85
C PHE A 180 -8.71 -3.56 -12.35
N TYR A 181 -8.07 -4.30 -11.46
CA TYR A 181 -7.06 -5.30 -11.83
C TYR A 181 -7.67 -6.45 -12.63
N ARG A 182 -8.90 -6.86 -12.30
CA ARG A 182 -9.65 -7.87 -13.05
C ARG A 182 -9.88 -7.43 -14.50
N LEU A 183 -10.26 -6.17 -14.73
CA LEU A 183 -10.44 -5.61 -16.07
C LEU A 183 -9.15 -5.67 -16.89
N LEU A 184 -8.00 -5.40 -16.26
CA LEU A 184 -6.68 -5.46 -16.88
C LEU A 184 -6.09 -6.88 -16.96
N ARG A 185 -6.80 -7.90 -16.45
CA ARG A 185 -6.33 -9.29 -16.32
C ARG A 185 -5.00 -9.39 -15.58
N ILE A 186 -4.85 -8.57 -14.55
CA ILE A 186 -3.69 -8.58 -13.65
C ILE A 186 -4.06 -9.37 -12.40
N LYS A 187 -3.15 -10.25 -11.99
CA LYS A 187 -3.21 -10.97 -10.73
C LYS A 187 -1.86 -10.82 -10.04
N PHE A 188 -1.90 -10.65 -8.73
CA PHE A 188 -0.72 -10.64 -7.86
C PHE A 188 -0.69 -11.95 -7.06
N ASP A 189 0.50 -12.39 -6.65
CA ASP A 189 0.66 -13.55 -5.77
C ASP A 189 0.40 -13.16 -4.32
N ARG A 190 0.81 -11.95 -3.92
CA ARG A 190 0.61 -11.40 -2.58
C ARG A 190 0.10 -9.97 -2.66
N ILE A 191 -0.94 -9.69 -1.89
CA ILE A 191 -1.35 -8.33 -1.55
C ILE A 191 -0.91 -8.11 -0.10
N SER A 192 -0.17 -7.03 0.13
CA SER A 192 0.43 -6.69 1.41
C SER A 192 0.06 -5.26 1.75
N ASN A 193 -0.06 -4.91 3.02
CA ASN A 193 -0.55 -3.60 3.44
C ASN A 193 0.44 -2.92 4.38
N GLU A 194 0.60 -1.61 4.26
CA GLU A 194 1.42 -0.82 5.20
C GLU A 194 1.00 -1.02 6.66
N SER A 195 -0.29 -1.16 6.93
CA SER A 195 -0.83 -1.36 8.29
C SER A 195 -0.30 -2.62 8.96
N ASP A 196 -0.02 -3.68 8.17
CA ASP A 196 0.42 -4.98 8.70
C ASP A 196 1.80 -4.90 9.36
N PHE A 197 2.60 -3.89 8.98
CA PHE A 197 3.98 -3.69 9.46
C PHE A 197 4.09 -2.64 10.56
N VAL A 198 3.01 -1.95 10.94
CA VAL A 198 3.06 -0.90 11.97
C VAL A 198 3.62 -1.45 13.29
N LYS A 199 3.11 -2.59 13.76
CA LYS A 199 3.62 -3.21 14.99
C LYS A 199 5.07 -3.65 14.87
N HIS A 200 5.43 -4.24 13.73
CA HIS A 200 6.80 -4.70 13.49
C HIS A 200 7.79 -3.54 13.39
N SER A 201 7.37 -2.42 12.80
CA SER A 201 8.16 -1.20 12.67
C SER A 201 8.63 -0.67 14.04
N GLN A 202 7.73 -0.67 15.03
CA GLN A 202 8.05 -0.24 16.39
C GLN A 202 9.08 -1.18 17.05
N GLN A 203 8.97 -2.49 16.80
CA GLN A 203 9.92 -3.48 17.33
C GLN A 203 11.32 -3.34 16.70
N ILE A 204 11.38 -3.11 15.38
CA ILE A 204 12.64 -2.88 14.67
C ILE A 204 13.31 -1.59 15.17
N VAL A 205 12.56 -0.49 15.29
CA VAL A 205 13.11 0.78 15.75
C VAL A 205 13.65 0.67 17.18
N ASN A 206 12.95 -0.04 18.07
CA ASN A 206 13.46 -0.30 19.42
C ASN A 206 14.75 -1.15 19.38
N THR A 207 14.81 -2.17 18.52
CA THR A 207 16.04 -2.96 18.31
C THR A 207 17.20 -2.10 17.80
N PHE A 208 16.93 -1.11 16.93
CA PHE A 208 17.95 -0.20 16.44
C PHE A 208 18.46 0.76 17.52
N LEU A 209 17.59 1.20 18.42
CA LEU A 209 17.98 1.99 19.59
C LEU A 209 18.86 1.17 20.55
N ASP A 210 18.46 -0.06 20.86
CA ASP A 210 19.21 -0.95 21.75
C ASP A 210 20.61 -1.28 21.19
N ARG A 211 20.71 -1.38 19.87
CA ARG A 211 21.99 -1.60 19.15
C ARG A 211 22.77 -0.33 18.85
N GLN A 212 22.30 0.83 19.29
CA GLN A 212 22.92 2.14 19.03
C GLN A 212 23.09 2.46 17.53
N ILE A 213 22.26 1.85 16.67
CA ILE A 213 22.17 2.15 15.24
C ILE A 213 21.31 3.40 15.03
N ALA A 214 20.25 3.53 15.82
CA ALA A 214 19.40 4.71 15.86
C ALA A 214 19.67 5.54 17.11
N GLN A 215 19.40 6.83 17.03
CA GLN A 215 19.54 7.78 18.14
C GLN A 215 18.35 8.73 18.18
N GLN A 216 18.08 9.29 19.36
CA GLN A 216 17.09 10.34 19.50
C GLN A 216 17.67 11.70 19.08
N SER A 217 16.92 12.48 18.30
CA SER A 217 17.26 13.86 17.95
C SER A 217 16.86 14.82 19.09
N ALA A 218 17.34 16.07 19.02
CA ALA A 218 16.96 17.11 19.99
C ALA A 218 15.43 17.34 20.04
N ASP A 219 14.75 17.21 18.90
CA ASP A 219 13.30 17.38 18.77
C ASP A 219 12.49 16.11 19.13
N GLY A 220 13.16 15.09 19.67
CA GLY A 220 12.53 13.86 20.15
C GLY A 220 12.26 12.80 19.07
N MET A 221 12.64 13.03 17.81
CA MET A 221 12.52 12.03 16.74
C MET A 221 13.57 10.93 16.88
N ILE A 222 13.31 9.74 16.33
CA ILE A 222 14.33 8.69 16.22
C ILE A 222 14.90 8.70 14.82
N ILE A 223 16.22 8.82 14.72
CA ILE A 223 16.94 8.98 13.47
C ILE A 223 18.06 7.95 13.33
N VAL A 224 18.36 7.58 12.09
CA VAL A 224 19.52 6.76 11.69
C VAL A 224 20.42 7.63 10.83
N LYS A 225 21.74 7.57 11.08
CA LYS A 225 22.75 8.28 10.29
C LYS A 225 23.63 7.26 9.57
N ASP A 226 23.86 7.49 8.29
CA ASP A 226 24.84 6.75 7.51
C ASP A 226 26.10 7.63 7.38
N PRO A 227 27.29 7.16 7.78
CA PRO A 227 28.53 7.92 7.61
C PRO A 227 28.86 8.29 6.15
N GLN A 228 28.30 7.57 5.17
CA GLN A 228 28.56 7.77 3.74
C GLN A 228 27.59 8.76 3.07
N ILE A 229 26.49 9.12 3.74
CA ILE A 229 25.43 9.96 3.17
C ILE A 229 25.24 11.18 4.06
N GLU A 230 25.25 12.37 3.45
CA GLU A 230 24.95 13.60 4.18
C GLU A 230 23.48 13.60 4.64
N GLY A 231 23.27 13.83 5.94
CA GLY A 231 21.94 13.92 6.55
C GLY A 231 21.60 12.77 7.49
N TYR A 232 20.31 12.55 7.69
CA TYR A 232 19.77 11.48 8.53
C TYR A 232 18.43 10.98 7.99
N ALA A 233 18.13 9.72 8.24
CA ALA A 233 16.83 9.13 7.98
C ALA A 233 16.00 9.13 9.26
N THR A 234 14.78 9.69 9.22
CA THR A 234 13.87 9.60 10.37
C THR A 234 13.12 8.27 10.31
N VAL A 235 13.17 7.50 11.40
CA VAL A 235 12.54 6.18 11.50
C VAL A 235 11.37 6.13 12.49
N ARG A 236 11.24 7.12 13.38
CA ARG A 236 10.06 7.35 14.21
C ARG A 236 9.90 8.84 14.53
N LYS A 237 8.67 9.34 14.49
CA LYS A 237 8.38 10.74 14.81
C LYS A 237 8.47 11.01 16.32
N SER A 238 8.47 12.28 16.70
CA SER A 238 8.47 12.72 18.10
C SER A 238 7.20 12.36 18.87
N ASP A 239 6.07 12.19 18.18
CA ASP A 239 4.81 11.70 18.74
C ASP A 239 4.75 10.17 18.88
N GLY A 240 5.85 9.47 18.56
CA GLY A 240 5.96 8.02 18.62
C GLY A 240 5.43 7.29 17.38
N SER A 241 4.78 8.00 16.44
CA SER A 241 4.18 7.36 15.26
C SER A 241 5.20 6.91 14.21
N SER A 242 4.83 5.84 13.51
CA SER A 242 5.59 5.22 12.43
C SER A 242 5.62 6.07 11.15
N LEU A 243 6.63 5.85 10.31
CA LEU A 243 6.81 6.47 9.00
C LEU A 243 6.82 5.41 7.90
N TYR A 244 6.61 5.82 6.65
CA TYR A 244 6.68 4.92 5.50
C TYR A 244 7.97 4.09 5.48
N LEU A 245 9.12 4.74 5.71
CA LEU A 245 10.43 4.09 5.75
C LEU A 245 10.54 2.97 6.80
N SER A 246 9.81 3.08 7.91
CA SER A 246 9.82 2.07 8.97
C SER A 246 8.84 0.91 8.73
N ARG A 247 7.92 1.05 7.77
CA ARG A 247 6.82 0.10 7.53
C ARG A 247 7.06 -0.88 6.39
N CYS A 248 8.23 -0.91 5.76
CA CYS A 248 8.49 -1.74 4.58
C CYS A 248 8.33 -3.27 4.86
N ASP A 249 7.77 -3.99 3.86
CA ASP A 249 7.65 -5.47 3.79
C ASP A 249 8.99 -6.13 3.44
#